data_AF-A0A7N2L3G8-F1
#
_entry.id   AF-A0A7N2L3G8-F1
#
_cell.length_a   1.000
_cell.length_b   1.000
_cell.length_c   1.000
_cell.angle_alpha   90.00
_cell.angle_beta   90.00
_cell.angle_gamma   90.00
#
_symmetry.space_group_name_H-M   'P 1'
#
loop_
_entity.id
_entity.type
_entity.pdbx_description
1 polymer ?
#
loop_
_entity_poly.entity_id
_entity_poly.type
_entity_poly.pdbx_seq_one_letter_code
_entity_poly.pdbx_strand_id
1 'polypeptide(L)'
;MGTLLRSSHTCFRSYCYSTLTAAAATTSIASAKKNPNHNQSQNQFLKPVRDQCKSRSFRNVDHALDVFDKMLHTRPLPSIYDFNHVLGVIARMKHYPVVISLIKRIKSFGVSPDVYTLNVLINCFCQLNHLDFGFSVLATILKLGYHPDSITLNTLVKGLCGLLEEASEIFEKMDGSGCSPDDRTYNTIIQGLLQHNETSKAIKYLEIMVDKGFSADTTVASKLFDLLSSNQVDKNIQEFLQKPK
;
A
#
# COMPACT_ATOMS: atom_id res chain seq x y z
N MET A 1 25.81 4.60 -19.84
CA MET A 1 24.76 5.46 -19.27
C MET A 1 23.91 4.80 -18.17
N GLY A 2 24.12 3.52 -17.82
CA GLY A 2 23.31 2.81 -16.81
C GLY A 2 23.78 2.87 -15.35
N THR A 3 25.02 3.31 -15.09
CA THR A 3 25.62 3.31 -13.74
C THR A 3 25.35 4.59 -12.93
N LEU A 4 25.07 5.72 -13.60
CA LEU A 4 24.82 7.01 -12.95
C LEU A 4 23.39 7.18 -12.44
N LEU A 5 22.41 6.44 -13.00
CA LEU A 5 21.05 6.36 -12.44
C LEU A 5 21.02 5.49 -11.18
N ARG A 6 21.89 4.47 -11.08
CA ARG A 6 21.92 3.54 -9.94
C ARG A 6 22.43 4.21 -8.64
N SER A 7 23.30 5.22 -8.73
CA SER A 7 23.87 5.89 -7.55
C SER A 7 22.97 7.00 -6.97
N SER A 8 22.10 7.63 -7.78
CA SER A 8 21.10 8.58 -7.25
C SER A 8 19.93 7.86 -6.57
N HIS A 9 19.62 6.63 -7.01
CA HIS A 9 18.60 5.77 -6.38
C HIS A 9 19.01 5.24 -4.99
N THR A 10 20.29 4.96 -4.73
CA THR A 10 20.73 4.44 -3.41
C THR A 10 20.71 5.51 -2.31
N CYS A 11 21.03 6.76 -2.65
CA CYS A 11 21.09 7.85 -1.67
C CYS A 11 19.70 8.30 -1.17
N PHE A 12 18.71 8.38 -2.06
CA PHE A 12 17.34 8.74 -1.69
C PHE A 12 16.62 7.61 -0.93
N ARG A 13 16.91 6.36 -1.29
CA ARG A 13 16.48 5.16 -0.57
C ARG A 13 17.02 5.17 0.87
N SER A 14 18.33 5.34 1.06
CA SER A 14 18.96 5.43 2.39
C SER A 14 18.34 6.51 3.29
N TYR A 15 17.98 7.66 2.72
CA TYR A 15 17.33 8.75 3.47
C TYR A 15 15.94 8.35 4.01
N CYS A 16 15.07 7.79 3.16
CA CYS A 16 13.74 7.32 3.58
C CYS A 16 13.85 6.21 4.65
N TYR A 17 14.86 5.35 4.52
CA TYR A 17 15.16 4.28 5.47
C TYR A 17 15.69 4.78 6.82
N SER A 18 16.46 5.87 6.85
CA SER A 18 16.96 6.48 8.09
C SER A 18 15.87 7.25 8.85
N THR A 19 14.84 7.73 8.16
CA THR A 19 13.71 8.45 8.79
C THR A 19 12.66 7.54 9.42
N LEU A 20 12.57 6.27 8.99
CA LEU A 20 11.67 5.27 9.60
C LEU A 20 12.02 4.99 11.08
N THR A 21 13.29 5.10 11.46
CA THR A 21 13.76 4.92 12.84
C THR A 21 13.62 6.18 13.71
N ALA A 22 13.40 7.36 13.12
CA ALA A 22 13.42 8.65 13.83
C ALA A 22 12.04 9.22 14.19
N ALA A 23 10.94 8.67 13.68
CA ALA A 23 9.61 9.28 13.74
C ALA A 23 8.83 9.10 15.06
N ALA A 24 9.51 8.85 16.19
CA ALA A 24 8.88 8.66 17.50
C ALA A 24 9.03 9.90 18.40
N ALA A 25 8.40 11.03 18.07
CA ALA A 25 8.10 12.10 19.04
C ALA A 25 7.14 13.19 18.52
N THR A 26 6.16 13.54 19.39
CA THR A 26 5.42 14.83 19.54
C THR A 26 4.18 15.18 18.68
N THR A 27 3.00 14.88 19.29
CA THR A 27 1.84 15.73 19.70
C THR A 27 1.21 16.87 18.85
N SER A 28 -0.08 16.64 18.53
CA SER A 28 -1.32 17.48 18.55
C SER A 28 -1.37 18.92 18.00
N ILE A 29 -2.35 19.17 17.10
CA ILE A 29 -3.03 20.49 16.94
C ILE A 29 -4.55 20.33 16.68
N ALA A 30 -5.30 21.28 17.24
CA ALA A 30 -6.72 21.40 17.50
C ALA A 30 -7.68 21.56 16.29
N SER A 31 -8.97 21.27 16.56
CA SER A 31 -10.11 21.34 15.63
C SER A 31 -10.87 22.67 15.70
N ALA A 32 -11.28 23.19 14.54
CA ALA A 32 -12.14 24.38 14.40
C ALA A 32 -13.61 23.99 14.15
N LYS A 33 -14.54 24.67 14.83
CA LYS A 33 -16.01 24.45 14.82
C LYS A 33 -16.65 24.81 13.47
N LYS A 34 -17.63 24.02 13.02
CA LYS A 34 -18.38 24.21 11.75
C LYS A 34 -19.86 24.57 11.99
N ASN A 35 -20.39 25.49 11.18
CA ASN A 35 -21.71 26.13 11.28
C ASN A 35 -22.85 25.26 10.64
N PRO A 36 -24.06 25.12 11.22
CA PRO A 36 -25.00 24.03 10.90
C PRO A 36 -25.85 24.16 9.62
N ASN A 37 -26.08 25.37 9.08
CA ASN A 37 -27.12 25.57 8.05
C ASN A 37 -26.71 25.23 6.60
N HIS A 38 -25.44 24.91 6.34
CA HIS A 38 -24.95 24.60 4.99
C HIS A 38 -24.94 23.09 4.65
N ASN A 39 -25.28 22.23 5.62
CA ASN A 39 -25.14 20.78 5.55
C ASN A 39 -26.24 20.05 4.73
N GLN A 40 -27.34 20.72 4.36
CA GLN A 40 -28.53 20.02 3.85
C GLN A 40 -28.48 19.73 2.34
N SER A 41 -28.06 20.70 1.52
CA SER A 41 -27.90 20.52 0.05
C SER A 41 -26.70 19.64 -0.31
N GLN A 42 -25.61 19.76 0.46
CA GLN A 42 -24.40 18.94 0.30
C GLN A 42 -24.68 17.45 0.55
N ASN A 43 -25.48 17.13 1.57
CA ASN A 43 -25.89 15.76 1.85
C ASN A 43 -26.81 15.17 0.78
N GLN A 44 -27.53 16.00 -0.01
CA GLN A 44 -28.44 15.52 -1.04
C GLN A 44 -27.70 14.97 -2.28
N PHE A 45 -26.57 15.58 -2.67
CA PHE A 45 -25.74 15.10 -3.78
C PHE A 45 -24.71 14.02 -3.36
N LEU A 46 -24.07 14.19 -2.20
CA LEU A 46 -23.01 13.27 -1.76
C LEU A 46 -23.55 11.94 -1.24
N LYS A 47 -24.80 11.87 -0.74
CA LYS A 47 -25.41 10.59 -0.33
C LYS A 47 -25.46 9.58 -1.49
N PRO A 48 -26.04 9.90 -2.66
CA PRO A 48 -26.01 9.03 -3.82
C PRO A 48 -24.60 8.60 -4.24
N VAL A 49 -23.63 9.51 -4.23
CA VAL A 49 -22.24 9.19 -4.57
C VAL A 49 -21.66 8.19 -3.57
N ARG A 50 -21.82 8.43 -2.26
CA ARG A 50 -21.37 7.51 -1.21
C ARG A 50 -22.06 6.15 -1.31
N ASP A 51 -23.35 6.13 -1.61
CA ASP A 51 -24.13 4.90 -1.76
C ASP A 51 -23.73 4.14 -3.02
N GLN A 52 -23.43 4.82 -4.13
CA GLN A 52 -22.86 4.22 -5.34
C GLN A 52 -21.47 3.64 -5.11
N CYS A 53 -20.61 4.33 -4.34
CA CYS A 53 -19.30 3.82 -3.96
C CYS A 53 -19.38 2.58 -3.06
N LYS A 54 -20.29 2.59 -2.08
CA LYS A 54 -20.55 1.45 -1.18
C LYS A 54 -21.14 0.24 -1.91
N SER A 55 -22.10 0.48 -2.82
CA SER A 55 -22.72 -0.57 -3.65
C SER A 55 -21.89 -1.00 -4.85
N ARG A 56 -20.71 -0.38 -5.06
CA ARG A 56 -19.82 -0.61 -6.22
C ARG A 56 -20.53 -0.38 -7.57
N SER A 57 -21.53 0.49 -7.61
CA SER A 57 -22.43 0.70 -8.75
C SER A 57 -21.88 1.65 -9.84
N PHE A 58 -20.56 1.78 -9.97
CA PHE A 58 -19.98 2.51 -11.11
C PHE A 58 -19.97 1.58 -12.32
N ARG A 59 -20.62 2.00 -13.41
CA ARG A 59 -20.73 1.19 -14.63
C ARG A 59 -19.39 1.05 -15.35
N ASN A 60 -18.64 2.15 -15.44
CA ASN A 60 -17.35 2.24 -16.11
C ASN A 60 -16.52 3.42 -15.55
N VAL A 61 -15.31 3.60 -16.08
CA VAL A 61 -14.39 4.67 -15.63
C VAL A 61 -14.92 6.05 -16.01
N ASP A 62 -15.56 6.21 -17.16
CA ASP A 62 -16.10 7.49 -17.63
C ASP A 62 -17.17 8.03 -16.66
N HIS A 63 -18.08 7.16 -16.20
CA HIS A 63 -19.07 7.53 -15.20
C HIS A 63 -18.42 7.95 -13.87
N ALA A 64 -17.32 7.30 -13.46
CA ALA A 64 -16.57 7.69 -12.27
C ALA A 64 -15.89 9.06 -12.45
N LEU A 65 -15.41 9.37 -13.66
CA LEU A 65 -14.82 10.66 -14.00
C LEU A 65 -15.87 11.77 -14.03
N ASP A 66 -17.05 11.53 -14.59
CA ASP A 66 -18.17 12.48 -14.57
C ASP A 66 -18.57 12.84 -13.14
N VAL A 67 -18.65 11.84 -12.26
CA VAL A 67 -18.94 12.06 -10.83
C VAL A 67 -17.82 12.87 -10.18
N PHE A 68 -16.56 12.56 -10.46
CA PHE A 68 -15.41 13.30 -9.94
C PHE A 68 -15.39 14.76 -10.40
N ASP A 69 -15.65 15.03 -11.68
CA ASP A 69 -15.69 16.38 -12.22
C ASP A 69 -16.86 17.18 -11.61
N LYS A 70 -18.04 16.55 -11.42
CA LYS A 70 -19.14 17.19 -10.68
C LYS A 70 -18.75 17.53 -9.25
N MET A 71 -18.02 16.65 -8.57
CA MET A 71 -17.53 16.91 -7.22
C MET A 71 -16.59 18.12 -7.15
N LEU A 72 -15.67 18.29 -8.11
CA LEU A 72 -14.75 19.45 -8.15
C LEU A 72 -15.47 20.80 -8.29
N HIS A 73 -16.59 20.83 -9.02
CA HIS A 73 -17.37 22.03 -9.27
C HIS A 73 -18.47 22.27 -8.23
N THR A 74 -18.69 21.32 -7.31
CA THR A 74 -19.65 21.48 -6.22
C THR A 74 -19.12 22.48 -5.18
N ARG A 75 -20.01 23.33 -4.66
CA ARG A 75 -19.73 24.27 -3.56
C ARG A 75 -20.74 24.04 -2.42
N PRO A 76 -20.29 23.81 -1.17
CA PRO A 76 -18.89 23.77 -0.74
C PRO A 76 -18.17 22.54 -1.30
N LEU A 77 -16.84 22.64 -1.44
CA LEU A 77 -16.05 21.56 -2.03
C LEU A 77 -16.16 20.29 -1.17
N PRO A 78 -16.37 19.10 -1.77
CA PRO A 78 -16.44 17.84 -1.03
C PRO A 78 -15.17 17.57 -0.23
N SER A 79 -15.30 16.73 0.80
CA SER A 79 -14.17 16.38 1.65
C SER A 79 -13.21 15.42 0.93
N ILE A 80 -11.97 15.32 1.40
CA ILE A 80 -11.02 14.32 0.90
C ILE A 80 -11.58 12.90 1.00
N TYR A 81 -12.36 12.62 2.05
CA TYR A 81 -13.05 11.34 2.22
C TYR A 81 -13.99 11.01 1.05
N ASP A 82 -14.72 12.00 0.52
CA ASP A 82 -15.60 11.81 -0.62
C ASP A 82 -14.80 11.51 -1.90
N PHE A 83 -13.70 12.24 -2.13
CA PHE A 83 -12.82 12.00 -3.28
C PHE A 83 -12.13 10.63 -3.20
N ASN A 84 -11.71 10.20 -2.01
CA ASN A 84 -11.08 8.91 -1.75
C ASN A 84 -11.95 7.73 -2.20
N HIS A 85 -13.27 7.84 -2.09
CA HIS A 85 -14.18 6.82 -2.60
C HIS A 85 -14.08 6.64 -4.12
N VAL A 86 -14.13 7.74 -4.88
CA VAL A 86 -14.06 7.70 -6.34
C VAL A 86 -12.67 7.26 -6.81
N LEU A 87 -11.61 7.80 -6.19
CA LEU A 87 -10.23 7.39 -6.46
C LEU A 87 -10.04 5.89 -6.23
N GLY A 88 -10.57 5.36 -5.12
CA GLY A 88 -10.50 3.93 -4.81
C GLY A 88 -11.30 3.04 -5.78
N VAL A 89 -12.42 3.52 -6.33
CA VAL A 89 -13.14 2.81 -7.40
C VAL A 89 -12.28 2.75 -8.66
N ILE A 90 -11.77 3.88 -9.14
CA ILE A 90 -10.99 3.96 -10.38
C ILE A 90 -9.69 3.14 -10.26
N ALA A 91 -9.04 3.15 -9.09
CA ALA A 91 -7.87 2.32 -8.81
C ALA A 91 -8.19 0.82 -8.88
N ARG A 92 -9.35 0.38 -8.35
CA ARG A 92 -9.79 -1.03 -8.45
C ARG A 92 -10.11 -1.44 -9.89
N MET A 93 -10.54 -0.50 -10.71
CA MET A 93 -10.70 -0.68 -12.16
C MET A 93 -9.37 -0.66 -12.92
N LYS A 94 -8.23 -0.55 -12.22
CA LYS A 94 -6.86 -0.55 -12.76
C LYS A 94 -6.50 0.64 -13.65
N HIS A 95 -7.26 1.74 -13.59
CA HIS A 95 -6.93 2.98 -14.31
C HIS A 95 -5.94 3.85 -13.50
N TYR A 96 -4.78 3.29 -13.17
CA TYR A 96 -3.81 3.93 -12.27
C TYR A 96 -3.27 5.29 -12.73
N PRO A 97 -2.92 5.50 -14.03
CA PRO A 97 -2.47 6.82 -14.50
C PRO A 97 -3.54 7.90 -14.32
N VAL A 98 -4.81 7.52 -14.49
CA VAL A 98 -5.96 8.41 -14.27
C VAL A 98 -6.03 8.82 -12.80
N VAL A 99 -5.95 7.87 -11.86
CA VAL A 99 -5.93 8.14 -10.42
C VAL A 99 -4.82 9.13 -10.03
N ILE A 100 -3.61 8.94 -10.55
CA ILE A 100 -2.47 9.83 -10.30
C ILE A 100 -2.79 11.27 -10.76
N SER A 101 -3.38 11.42 -11.95
CA SER A 101 -3.82 12.73 -12.47
C SER A 101 -4.91 13.37 -11.60
N LEU A 102 -5.89 12.57 -11.16
CA LEU A 102 -6.99 13.05 -10.31
C LEU A 102 -6.49 13.52 -8.93
N ILE A 103 -5.52 12.83 -8.32
CA ILE A 103 -4.91 13.24 -7.05
C ILE A 103 -4.15 14.58 -7.21
N LYS A 104 -3.46 14.79 -8.33
CA LYS A 104 -2.85 16.10 -8.63
C LYS A 104 -3.91 17.18 -8.77
N ARG A 105 -5.06 16.85 -9.37
CA ARG A 105 -6.17 17.78 -9.61
C ARG A 105 -6.91 18.18 -8.33
N ILE A 106 -7.19 17.26 -7.40
CA ILE A 106 -7.81 17.67 -6.12
C ILE A 106 -6.89 18.60 -5.32
N LYS A 107 -5.56 18.38 -5.40
CA LYS A 107 -4.56 19.23 -4.75
C LYS A 107 -4.55 20.65 -5.32
N SER A 108 -4.68 20.80 -6.65
CA SER A 108 -4.77 22.14 -7.27
C SER A 108 -6.07 22.88 -6.94
N PHE A 109 -7.13 22.16 -6.55
CA PHE A 109 -8.37 22.71 -6.02
C PHE A 109 -8.33 22.99 -4.50
N GLY A 110 -7.18 22.82 -3.85
CA GLY A 110 -6.99 23.08 -2.43
C GLY A 110 -7.45 21.96 -1.50
N VAL A 111 -7.73 20.76 -2.02
CA VAL A 111 -8.01 19.57 -1.19
C VAL A 111 -6.69 18.87 -0.88
N SER A 112 -6.29 18.86 0.38
CA SER A 112 -5.09 18.13 0.82
C SER A 112 -5.34 16.62 0.85
N PRO A 113 -4.49 15.81 0.18
CA PRO A 113 -4.49 14.36 0.31
C PRO A 113 -4.25 13.91 1.76
N ASP A 114 -4.95 12.86 2.20
CA ASP A 114 -4.72 12.20 3.49
C ASP A 114 -3.90 10.91 3.31
N VAL A 115 -3.59 10.22 4.42
CA VAL A 115 -2.81 8.96 4.39
C VAL A 115 -3.46 7.93 3.47
N TYR A 116 -4.79 7.84 3.47
CA TYR A 116 -5.49 6.91 2.58
C TYR A 116 -5.26 7.27 1.11
N THR A 117 -5.36 8.56 0.74
CA THR A 117 -5.05 9.01 -0.62
C THR A 117 -3.61 8.69 -1.02
N LEU A 118 -2.66 8.87 -0.10
CA LEU A 118 -1.24 8.57 -0.33
C LEU A 118 -1.02 7.06 -0.50
N ASN A 119 -1.73 6.21 0.24
CA ASN A 119 -1.69 4.76 0.08
C ASN A 119 -2.24 4.31 -1.28
N VAL A 120 -3.34 4.92 -1.73
CA VAL A 120 -3.86 4.71 -3.10
C VAL A 120 -2.82 5.10 -4.15
N LEU A 121 -2.11 6.20 -3.93
CA LEU A 121 -1.06 6.68 -4.83
C LEU A 121 0.15 5.73 -4.87
N ILE A 122 0.60 5.23 -3.72
CA ILE A 122 1.64 4.19 -3.62
C ILE A 122 1.21 2.95 -4.40
N ASN A 123 -0.02 2.46 -4.20
CA ASN A 123 -0.52 1.31 -4.95
C ASN A 123 -0.49 1.57 -6.46
N CYS A 124 -0.94 2.73 -6.92
CA CYS A 124 -0.90 3.08 -8.34
C CYS A 124 0.53 3.02 -8.91
N PHE A 125 1.51 3.57 -8.18
CA PHE A 125 2.91 3.53 -8.60
C PHE A 125 3.49 2.12 -8.60
N CYS A 126 3.21 1.31 -7.57
CA CYS A 126 3.61 -0.09 -7.54
C CYS A 126 3.04 -0.88 -8.73
N GLN A 127 1.75 -0.68 -9.05
CA GLN A 127 1.10 -1.38 -10.16
C GLN A 127 1.60 -0.93 -11.55
N LEU A 128 2.26 0.23 -11.63
CA LEU A 128 2.91 0.74 -12.84
C LEU A 128 4.42 0.49 -12.85
N ASN A 129 4.95 -0.31 -11.91
CA ASN A 129 6.39 -0.59 -11.75
C ASN A 129 7.25 0.68 -11.52
N HIS A 130 6.67 1.74 -10.96
CA HIS A 130 7.36 2.98 -10.62
C HIS A 130 7.63 3.09 -9.12
N LEU A 131 8.40 2.13 -8.59
CA LEU A 131 8.64 2.00 -7.16
C LEU A 131 9.35 3.20 -6.54
N ASP A 132 10.20 3.88 -7.30
CA ASP A 132 10.85 5.14 -6.93
C ASP A 132 9.86 6.25 -6.55
N PHE A 133 8.78 6.40 -7.32
CA PHE A 133 7.70 7.30 -6.96
C PHE A 133 6.90 6.78 -5.76
N GLY A 134 6.69 5.46 -5.63
CA GLY A 134 6.09 4.85 -4.45
C GLY A 134 6.85 5.20 -3.16
N PHE A 135 8.17 5.06 -3.15
CA PHE A 135 9.01 5.47 -2.01
C PHE A 135 9.02 6.97 -1.77
N SER A 136 8.95 7.78 -2.82
CA SER A 136 8.82 9.24 -2.68
C SER A 136 7.52 9.64 -1.97
N VAL A 137 6.44 8.88 -2.20
CA VAL A 137 5.17 9.06 -1.47
C VAL A 137 5.28 8.58 -0.04
N LEU A 138 5.96 7.46 0.23
CA LEU A 138 6.26 7.02 1.61
C LEU A 138 7.05 8.08 2.39
N ALA A 139 8.06 8.69 1.76
CA ALA A 139 8.81 9.80 2.36
C ALA A 139 7.91 10.99 2.68
N THR A 140 6.88 11.23 1.85
CA THR A 140 5.87 12.26 2.10
C THR A 140 5.00 11.93 3.31
N ILE A 141 4.56 10.67 3.47
CA ILE A 141 3.83 10.19 4.65
C ILE A 141 4.64 10.48 5.92
N LEU A 142 5.91 10.08 5.93
CA LEU A 142 6.82 10.29 7.06
C LEU A 142 7.06 11.78 7.34
N LYS A 143 7.31 12.59 6.31
CA LYS A 143 7.54 14.05 6.45
C LYS A 143 6.31 14.79 7.00
N LEU A 144 5.11 14.27 6.74
CA LEU A 144 3.87 14.81 7.30
C LEU A 144 3.61 14.35 8.75
N GLY A 145 4.51 13.57 9.35
CA GLY A 145 4.37 13.04 10.69
C GLY A 145 3.40 11.86 10.79
N TYR A 146 3.03 11.25 9.67
CA TYR A 146 2.22 10.04 9.67
C TYR A 146 3.11 8.80 9.75
N HIS A 147 2.64 7.80 10.51
CA HIS A 147 3.24 6.48 10.51
C HIS A 147 2.69 5.66 9.33
N PRO A 148 3.54 5.03 8.51
CA PRO A 148 3.10 4.07 7.51
C PRO A 148 2.32 2.94 8.20
N ASP A 149 1.11 2.65 7.73
CA ASP A 149 0.34 1.52 8.26
C ASP A 149 0.73 0.21 7.55
N SER A 150 0.21 -0.93 8.04
CA SER A 150 0.49 -2.23 7.43
C SER A 150 0.04 -2.27 5.96
N ILE A 151 -1.02 -1.54 5.59
CA ILE A 151 -1.49 -1.43 4.20
C ILE A 151 -0.43 -0.79 3.30
N THR A 152 0.18 0.31 3.76
CA THR A 152 1.23 1.04 3.05
C THR A 152 2.42 0.13 2.76
N LEU A 153 2.91 -0.55 3.80
CA LEU A 153 4.11 -1.38 3.72
C LEU A 153 3.83 -2.67 2.94
N ASN A 154 2.66 -3.29 3.13
CA ASN A 154 2.20 -4.43 2.32
C ASN A 154 2.14 -4.10 0.82
N THR A 155 1.66 -2.90 0.48
CA THR A 155 1.56 -2.45 -0.91
C THR A 155 2.95 -2.27 -1.54
N LEU A 156 3.92 -1.77 -0.78
CA LEU A 156 5.31 -1.64 -1.23
C LEU A 156 5.96 -3.01 -1.35
N VAL A 157 5.85 -3.89 -0.34
CA VAL A 157 6.38 -5.26 -0.39
C VAL A 157 5.84 -6.01 -1.60
N LYS A 158 4.53 -5.89 -1.89
CA LYS A 158 3.92 -6.50 -3.09
C LYS A 158 4.50 -5.94 -4.39
N GLY A 159 4.72 -4.63 -4.47
CA GLY A 159 5.35 -3.99 -5.62
C GLY A 159 6.81 -4.39 -5.78
N LEU A 160 7.49 -4.69 -4.67
CA LEU A 160 8.89 -5.10 -4.60
C LEU A 160 9.11 -6.59 -4.77
N CYS A 161 8.09 -7.41 -5.05
CA CYS A 161 8.31 -8.85 -5.23
C CYS A 161 9.35 -9.16 -6.34
N GLY A 162 9.59 -8.26 -7.31
CA GLY A 162 10.69 -8.38 -8.29
C GLY A 162 12.08 -7.86 -7.83
N LEU A 163 12.17 -7.33 -6.62
CA LEU A 163 13.32 -6.72 -5.96
C LEU A 163 13.38 -7.23 -4.50
N LEU A 164 13.68 -8.53 -4.36
CA LEU A 164 13.50 -9.30 -3.12
C LEU A 164 14.38 -8.83 -1.95
N GLU A 165 15.56 -8.31 -2.26
CA GLU A 165 16.48 -7.79 -1.25
C GLU A 165 15.86 -6.55 -0.57
N GLU A 166 15.31 -5.63 -1.36
CA GLU A 166 14.61 -4.46 -0.85
C GLU A 166 13.29 -4.79 -0.14
N ALA A 167 12.54 -5.81 -0.62
CA ALA A 167 11.34 -6.28 0.07
C ALA A 167 11.67 -6.85 1.46
N SER A 168 12.76 -7.62 1.58
CA SER A 168 13.23 -8.20 2.84
C SER A 168 13.70 -7.12 3.82
N GLU A 169 14.43 -6.11 3.34
CA GLU A 169 14.91 -5.02 4.20
C GLU A 169 13.76 -4.18 4.79
N ILE A 170 12.70 -3.90 4.01
CA ILE A 170 11.50 -3.21 4.52
C ILE A 170 10.81 -4.08 5.57
N PHE A 171 10.69 -5.37 5.29
CA PHE A 171 10.06 -6.32 6.19
C PHE A 171 10.79 -6.41 7.54
N GLU A 172 12.12 -6.46 7.55
CA GLU A 172 12.91 -6.49 8.79
C GLU A 172 12.76 -5.19 9.60
N LYS A 173 12.62 -4.05 8.91
CA LYS A 173 12.44 -2.74 9.56
C LYS A 173 11.03 -2.51 10.11
N MET A 174 10.02 -3.26 9.65
CA MET A 174 8.65 -3.19 10.16
C MET A 174 8.59 -3.51 11.67
N ASP A 175 9.26 -4.59 12.09
CA ASP A 175 9.32 -4.97 13.51
C ASP A 175 10.02 -3.90 14.37
N GLY A 176 11.01 -3.19 13.82
CA GLY A 176 11.77 -2.15 14.53
C GLY A 176 11.13 -0.75 14.56
N SER A 177 10.11 -0.49 13.74
CA SER A 177 9.50 0.84 13.55
C SER A 177 8.12 1.00 14.23
N GLY A 178 7.71 0.02 15.03
CA GLY A 178 6.39 0.01 15.68
C GLY A 178 5.24 -0.37 14.74
N CYS A 179 5.54 -0.83 13.53
CA CYS A 179 4.59 -1.27 12.51
C CYS A 179 4.80 -2.75 12.21
N SER A 180 4.42 -3.62 13.16
CA SER A 180 4.66 -5.06 13.05
C SER A 180 4.00 -5.68 11.80
N PRO A 181 4.70 -6.59 11.10
CA PRO A 181 4.11 -7.39 10.02
C PRO A 181 2.85 -8.13 10.46
N ASP A 182 1.82 -8.07 9.63
CA ASP A 182 0.56 -8.82 9.79
C ASP A 182 0.55 -10.10 8.91
N ASP A 183 -0.51 -10.90 9.05
CA ASP A 183 -0.75 -12.12 8.27
C ASP A 183 -0.59 -11.90 6.76
N ARG A 184 -1.09 -10.77 6.25
CA ARG A 184 -0.98 -10.39 4.83
C ARG A 184 0.44 -10.04 4.44
N THR A 185 1.20 -9.40 5.33
CA THR A 185 2.60 -9.06 5.11
C THR A 185 3.43 -10.32 4.88
N TYR A 186 3.32 -11.28 5.81
CA TYR A 186 4.00 -12.57 5.72
C TYR A 186 3.63 -13.33 4.44
N ASN A 187 2.32 -13.45 4.15
CA ASN A 187 1.87 -14.14 2.94
C ASN A 187 2.42 -13.48 1.67
N THR A 188 2.45 -12.15 1.61
CA THR A 188 2.94 -11.41 0.44
C THR A 188 4.44 -11.64 0.23
N ILE A 189 5.26 -11.52 1.27
CA ILE A 189 6.72 -11.70 1.12
C ILE A 189 7.08 -13.16 0.80
N ILE A 190 6.42 -14.12 1.46
CA ILE A 190 6.62 -15.54 1.18
C ILE A 190 6.24 -15.84 -0.28
N GLN A 191 5.08 -15.36 -0.74
CA GLN A 191 4.65 -15.57 -2.12
C GLN A 191 5.64 -14.97 -3.14
N GLY A 192 6.18 -13.77 -2.86
CA GLY A 192 7.19 -13.11 -3.69
C GLY A 192 8.50 -13.90 -3.77
N LEU A 193 8.98 -14.40 -2.62
CA LEU A 193 10.19 -15.23 -2.55
C LEU A 193 10.01 -16.55 -3.31
N LEU A 194 8.87 -17.21 -3.15
CA LEU A 194 8.55 -18.45 -3.89
C LEU A 194 8.47 -18.21 -5.40
N GLN A 195 7.97 -17.05 -5.86
CA GLN A 195 7.93 -16.70 -7.28
C GLN A 195 9.32 -16.53 -7.92
N HIS A 196 10.34 -16.27 -7.11
CA HIS A 196 11.70 -16.03 -7.57
C HIS A 196 12.66 -17.13 -7.13
N ASN A 197 12.14 -18.29 -6.72
CA ASN A 197 12.90 -19.47 -6.29
C ASN A 197 13.80 -19.23 -5.06
N GLU A 198 13.51 -18.23 -4.23
CA GLU A 198 14.18 -17.98 -2.95
C GLU A 198 13.57 -18.84 -1.83
N THR A 199 13.50 -20.15 -2.06
CA THR A 199 12.74 -21.10 -1.24
C THR A 199 13.21 -21.14 0.22
N SER A 200 14.51 -21.10 0.46
CA SER A 200 15.07 -21.13 1.82
C SER A 200 14.65 -19.91 2.66
N LYS A 201 14.63 -18.72 2.05
CA LYS A 201 14.13 -17.50 2.72
C LYS A 201 12.63 -17.57 2.93
N ALA A 202 11.88 -18.09 1.94
CA ALA A 202 10.43 -18.25 2.05
C ALA A 202 10.04 -19.14 3.24
N ILE A 203 10.77 -20.25 3.44
CA ILE A 203 10.57 -21.16 4.58
C ILE A 203 10.93 -20.48 5.90
N LYS A 204 12.07 -19.77 5.97
CA LYS A 204 12.43 -18.98 7.18
C LYS A 204 11.32 -18.00 7.57
N TYR A 205 10.74 -17.28 6.60
CA TYR A 205 9.63 -16.37 6.89
C TYR A 205 8.34 -17.10 7.28
N LEU A 206 8.10 -18.30 6.74
CA LEU A 206 6.98 -19.14 7.15
C LEU A 206 7.12 -19.63 8.60
N GLU A 207 8.32 -19.98 9.04
CA GLU A 207 8.60 -20.34 10.45
C GLU A 207 8.28 -19.19 11.37
N ILE A 208 8.82 -17.99 11.08
CA ILE A 208 8.55 -16.79 11.87
C ILE A 208 7.06 -16.45 11.88
N MET A 209 6.36 -16.63 10.75
CA MET A 209 4.92 -16.41 10.65
C MET A 209 4.13 -17.31 11.61
N VAL A 210 4.46 -18.61 11.65
CA VAL A 210 3.81 -19.59 12.52
C VAL A 210 4.14 -19.33 13.99
N ASP A 211 5.39 -18.98 14.31
CA ASP A 211 5.81 -18.64 15.67
C ASP A 211 5.07 -17.41 16.21
N LYS A 212 4.74 -16.45 15.33
CA LYS A 212 3.90 -15.28 15.68
C LYS A 212 2.39 -15.58 15.68
N GLY A 213 1.97 -16.82 15.42
CA GLY A 213 0.58 -17.24 15.45
C GLY A 213 -0.24 -16.91 14.19
N PHE A 214 0.42 -16.57 13.08
CA PHE A 214 -0.23 -16.33 11.80
C PHE A 214 -0.26 -17.59 10.93
N SER A 215 -1.20 -17.65 9.97
CA SER A 215 -1.39 -18.80 9.07
C SER A 215 -1.15 -18.46 7.60
N ALA A 216 -0.38 -19.30 6.91
CA ALA A 216 -0.21 -19.20 5.46
C ALA A 216 -1.55 -19.33 4.72
N ASP A 217 -1.72 -18.53 3.67
CA ASP A 217 -2.89 -18.61 2.79
C ASP A 217 -2.80 -19.82 1.85
N THR A 218 -3.92 -20.10 1.18
CA THR A 218 -4.03 -21.23 0.25
C THR A 218 -3.05 -21.15 -0.92
N THR A 219 -2.64 -19.96 -1.32
CA THR A 219 -1.72 -19.75 -2.45
C THR A 219 -0.29 -20.09 -2.04
N VAL A 220 0.14 -19.64 -0.86
CA VAL A 220 1.44 -19.97 -0.27
C VAL A 220 1.53 -21.47 0.00
N ALA A 221 0.50 -22.04 0.62
CA ALA A 221 0.43 -23.48 0.91
C ALA A 221 0.52 -24.35 -0.36
N SER A 222 -0.24 -24.00 -1.42
CA SER A 222 -0.21 -24.73 -2.69
C SER A 222 1.18 -24.67 -3.34
N LYS A 223 1.80 -23.48 -3.41
CA LYS A 223 3.12 -23.34 -4.02
C LYS A 223 4.20 -24.11 -3.27
N LEU A 224 4.15 -24.09 -1.94
CA LEU A 224 5.06 -24.89 -1.12
C LEU A 224 4.84 -26.38 -1.38
N PHE A 225 3.59 -26.84 -1.44
CA PHE A 225 3.28 -28.24 -1.76
C PHE A 225 3.82 -28.65 -3.15
N ASP A 226 3.65 -27.80 -4.16
CA ASP A 226 4.17 -28.04 -5.51
C ASP A 226 5.70 -28.13 -5.51
N LEU A 227 6.38 -27.23 -4.80
CA LEU A 227 7.84 -27.24 -4.63
C LEU A 227 8.33 -28.51 -3.94
N LEU A 228 7.66 -28.92 -2.86
CA LEU A 228 7.97 -30.15 -2.13
C LEU A 228 7.76 -31.40 -2.99
N SER A 229 6.73 -31.40 -3.83
CA SER A 229 6.41 -32.50 -4.74
C SER A 229 7.41 -32.61 -5.90
N SER A 230 8.09 -31.51 -6.26
CA SER A 230 9.03 -31.44 -7.38
C SER A 230 10.47 -31.85 -7.06
N ASN A 231 10.79 -32.26 -5.82
CA ASN A 231 12.15 -32.62 -5.35
C ASN A 231 13.23 -31.53 -5.54
N GLN A 232 12.85 -30.28 -5.81
CA GLN A 232 13.74 -29.09 -5.86
C GLN A 232 14.03 -28.54 -4.45
N VAL A 233 14.19 -29.43 -3.47
CA VAL A 233 14.28 -29.06 -2.06
C VAL A 233 15.64 -29.48 -1.54
N ASP A 234 16.42 -28.50 -1.07
CA ASP A 234 17.66 -28.76 -0.34
C ASP A 234 17.39 -29.75 0.80
N LYS A 235 18.26 -30.75 0.99
CA LYS A 235 18.11 -31.82 2.01
C LYS A 235 17.77 -31.28 3.42
N ASN A 236 18.25 -30.08 3.74
CA ASN A 236 18.05 -29.41 5.02
C ASN A 236 16.56 -29.04 5.30
N ILE A 237 15.74 -28.89 4.26
CA ILE A 237 14.31 -28.53 4.38
C ILE A 237 13.45 -29.80 4.58
N GLN A 238 13.85 -30.95 4.03
CA GLN A 238 13.16 -32.22 4.28
C GLN A 238 13.27 -32.65 5.75
N GLU A 239 14.41 -32.40 6.40
CA GLU A 239 14.60 -32.65 7.84
C GLU A 239 13.71 -31.78 8.73
N PHE A 240 13.36 -30.57 8.28
CA PHE A 240 12.53 -29.65 9.08
C PHE A 240 11.06 -30.11 9.14
N LEU A 241 10.51 -30.58 8.02
CA LEU A 241 9.12 -31.05 7.94
C LEU A 241 8.86 -32.36 8.69
N GLN A 242 9.92 -33.07 9.07
CA GLN A 242 9.83 -34.32 9.85
C GLN A 242 9.94 -34.09 11.37
N LYS A 243 10.13 -32.86 11.85
CA LYS A 243 10.13 -32.62 13.30
C LYS A 243 8.73 -32.83 13.88
N PRO A 244 8.56 -33.77 14.84
CA PRO A 244 7.28 -33.97 15.49
C PRO A 244 6.93 -32.75 16.35
N LYS A 245 5.64 -32.37 16.30
CA LYS A 245 5.02 -31.32 17.14
C LYS A 245 5.11 -31.66 18.62
#